data_AF-A0A933WGE3-F1
#
_entry.id   AF-A0A933WGE3-F1
#
_cell.length_a   1.000
_cell.length_b   1.000
_cell.length_c   1.000
_cell.angle_alpha   90.00
_cell.angle_beta   90.00
_cell.angle_gamma   90.00
#
_symmetry.space_group_name_H-M   'P 1'
#
loop_
_entity.id
_entity.type
_entity.pdbx_description
1 polymer ?
#
loop_
_entity_poly.entity_id
_entity_poly.type
_entity_poly.pdbx_seq_one_letter_code
_entity_poly.pdbx_strand_id
1 'polypeptide(L)'
;MDPFEKHGIEILRLLDDRSLQIVLWGASGEDGLLNDTIALAMLNEPEQLQIRVLNNVNRVRRRSIEYILAEYTRFHESSADKYPFLKEIKEVQEKILGLVRKYEERGYIILRQEKEVLIGDYKEEREKSGDREEMGEFYLTKASFKEIMKYWLPVCREVRRESPLVLDAIMDKIKDPFSRYLFEMTLDDCSAGQIVSEAEKKRRSVLYESGRRLEMMRIGIRGLGDGDNPYLLMKKLNSLFPDAPLTAEAFFEETSRQEPKPITDAMNDGEVIKNIVAYVCKARHEGILILETYAEGSTPYWNQGLLMAVDGWMPLDADEVLKNKKKALMDELQIKMKMFEKICLGLKRGLNPRLIHMALNSFLTEEYKFDDLFGAQEIVGGADAEHQRPLF
;
A
#
# COMPACT_ATOMS: atom_id res chain seq x y z
N MET A 1 -37.23 -14.80 -25.54
CA MET A 1 -36.28 -13.82 -26.09
C MET A 1 -35.06 -13.89 -25.22
N ASP A 2 -33.88 -13.97 -25.81
CA ASP A 2 -32.62 -14.03 -25.06
C ASP A 2 -32.51 -12.77 -24.17
N PRO A 3 -32.30 -12.88 -22.84
CA PRO A 3 -32.16 -11.72 -21.96
C PRO A 3 -31.11 -10.72 -22.44
N PHE A 4 -30.03 -11.19 -23.08
CA PHE A 4 -28.96 -10.34 -23.62
C PHE A 4 -29.43 -9.50 -24.80
N GLU A 5 -30.19 -10.08 -25.74
CA GLU A 5 -30.77 -9.34 -26.86
C GLU A 5 -31.83 -8.33 -26.41
N LYS A 6 -32.60 -8.68 -25.36
CA LYS A 6 -33.65 -7.82 -24.83
C LYS A 6 -33.09 -6.61 -24.07
N HIS A 7 -32.07 -6.81 -23.24
CA HIS A 7 -31.57 -5.80 -22.32
C HIS A 7 -30.30 -5.09 -22.79
N GLY A 8 -29.53 -5.68 -23.71
CA GLY A 8 -28.21 -5.17 -24.05
C GLY A 8 -27.36 -4.95 -22.79
N ILE A 9 -26.61 -3.86 -22.74
CA ILE A 9 -25.75 -3.50 -21.59
C ILE A 9 -26.53 -3.24 -20.29
N GLU A 10 -27.83 -2.94 -20.36
CA GLU A 10 -28.67 -2.77 -19.16
C GLU A 10 -28.82 -4.07 -18.36
N ILE A 11 -28.42 -5.23 -18.93
CA ILE A 11 -28.37 -6.50 -18.20
C ILE A 11 -27.51 -6.42 -16.93
N LEU A 12 -26.54 -5.50 -16.87
CA LEU A 12 -25.74 -5.23 -15.66
C LEU A 12 -26.60 -4.78 -14.45
N ARG A 13 -27.81 -4.26 -14.68
CA ARG A 13 -28.78 -3.97 -13.60
C ARG A 13 -29.39 -5.22 -12.97
N LEU A 14 -29.44 -6.32 -13.72
CA LEU A 14 -30.02 -7.59 -13.30
C LEU A 14 -29.01 -8.46 -12.54
N LEU A 15 -27.73 -8.13 -12.59
CA LEU A 15 -26.69 -8.80 -11.81
C LEU A 15 -26.76 -8.38 -10.34
N ASP A 16 -26.62 -9.33 -9.42
CA ASP A 16 -26.31 -8.99 -8.03
C ASP A 16 -24.92 -8.33 -7.91
N ASP A 17 -24.64 -7.65 -6.80
CA ASP A 17 -23.39 -6.91 -6.58
C ASP A 17 -22.14 -7.78 -6.77
N ARG A 18 -22.17 -9.04 -6.30
CA ARG A 18 -21.04 -9.96 -6.44
C ARG A 18 -20.84 -10.35 -7.90
N SER A 19 -21.93 -10.69 -8.60
CA SER A 19 -21.89 -10.99 -10.03
C SER A 19 -21.34 -9.81 -10.85
N LEU A 20 -21.80 -8.59 -10.55
CA LEU A 20 -21.32 -7.38 -11.21
C LEU A 20 -19.82 -7.15 -10.93
N GLN A 21 -19.36 -7.35 -9.70
CA GLN A 21 -17.95 -7.25 -9.36
C GLN A 21 -17.08 -8.28 -10.08
N ILE A 22 -17.56 -9.51 -10.26
CA ILE A 22 -16.87 -10.53 -11.07
C ILE A 22 -16.72 -10.08 -12.52
N VAL A 23 -17.74 -9.44 -13.10
CA VAL A 23 -17.66 -8.88 -14.46
C VAL A 23 -16.64 -7.74 -14.52
N LEU A 24 -16.65 -6.83 -13.55
CA LEU A 24 -15.79 -5.63 -13.55
C LEU A 24 -14.33 -5.93 -13.21
N TRP A 25 -14.06 -6.88 -12.32
CA TRP A 25 -12.71 -7.25 -11.86
C TRP A 25 -12.14 -8.49 -12.57
N GLY A 26 -13.01 -9.32 -13.13
CA GLY A 26 -12.67 -10.63 -13.65
C GLY A 26 -12.63 -11.69 -12.55
N ALA A 27 -12.96 -12.94 -12.91
CA ALA A 27 -12.97 -14.06 -11.95
C ALA A 27 -11.57 -14.42 -11.41
N SER A 28 -10.52 -14.16 -12.20
CA SER A 28 -9.11 -14.47 -11.89
C SER A 28 -8.22 -13.25 -11.73
N GLY A 29 -8.77 -12.03 -11.78
CA GLY A 29 -8.01 -10.77 -11.75
C GLY A 29 -7.29 -10.38 -13.05
N GLU A 30 -7.04 -11.34 -13.96
CA GLU A 30 -6.42 -11.07 -15.28
C GLU A 30 -7.46 -10.76 -16.38
N ASP A 31 -8.68 -11.28 -16.25
CA ASP A 31 -9.79 -11.08 -17.21
C ASP A 31 -10.67 -9.85 -16.89
N GLY A 32 -10.19 -8.95 -16.02
CA GLY A 32 -10.93 -7.74 -15.62
C GLY A 32 -11.09 -6.74 -16.76
N LEU A 33 -12.20 -6.02 -16.77
CA LEU A 33 -12.39 -4.89 -17.67
C LEU A 33 -11.43 -3.77 -17.29
N LEU A 34 -10.90 -3.04 -18.27
CA LEU A 34 -10.08 -1.85 -18.02
C LEU A 34 -10.98 -0.64 -17.69
N ASN A 35 -10.46 0.34 -16.95
CA ASN A 35 -11.17 1.52 -16.47
C ASN A 35 -11.68 2.32 -17.66
N ASP A 36 -10.85 2.41 -18.71
CA ASP A 36 -11.19 3.03 -19.98
C ASP A 36 -12.34 2.30 -20.70
N THR A 37 -12.29 0.97 -20.71
CA THR A 37 -13.36 0.14 -21.28
C THR A 37 -14.67 0.34 -20.52
N ILE A 38 -14.63 0.41 -19.19
CA ILE A 38 -15.82 0.69 -18.38
C ILE A 38 -16.33 2.11 -18.64
N ALA A 39 -15.47 3.12 -18.60
CA ALA A 39 -15.85 4.51 -18.82
C ALA A 39 -16.49 4.70 -20.20
N LEU A 40 -15.87 4.15 -21.25
CA LEU A 40 -16.40 4.25 -22.61
C LEU A 40 -17.75 3.53 -22.75
N ALA A 41 -17.90 2.35 -22.14
CA ALA A 41 -19.17 1.62 -22.15
C ALA A 41 -20.31 2.39 -21.48
N MET A 42 -19.99 3.21 -20.48
CA MET A 42 -20.95 3.96 -19.66
C MET A 42 -21.32 5.34 -20.24
N LEU A 43 -20.61 5.85 -21.24
CA LEU A 43 -20.75 7.23 -21.74
C LEU A 43 -22.20 7.59 -22.17
N ASN A 44 -22.91 6.65 -22.80
CA ASN A 44 -24.29 6.85 -23.28
C ASN A 44 -25.35 6.17 -22.40
N GLU A 45 -24.94 5.60 -21.27
CA GLU A 45 -25.84 4.83 -20.41
C GLU A 45 -26.55 5.72 -19.38
N PRO A 46 -27.76 5.35 -18.92
CA PRO A 46 -28.47 6.16 -17.94
C PRO A 46 -27.68 6.25 -16.62
N GLU A 47 -27.72 7.41 -15.98
CA GLU A 47 -26.97 7.74 -14.75
C GLU A 47 -27.13 6.66 -13.65
N GLN A 48 -28.32 6.08 -13.51
CA GLN A 48 -28.58 5.01 -12.54
C GLN A 48 -27.71 3.76 -12.77
N LEU A 49 -27.47 3.39 -14.04
CA LEU A 49 -26.57 2.27 -14.36
C LEU A 49 -25.12 2.65 -14.08
N GLN A 50 -24.71 3.87 -14.43
CA GLN A 50 -23.36 4.37 -14.14
C GLN A 50 -23.07 4.34 -12.64
N ILE A 51 -23.97 4.87 -11.81
CA ILE A 51 -23.87 4.85 -10.35
C ILE A 51 -23.77 3.41 -9.81
N ARG A 52 -24.56 2.47 -10.35
CA ARG A 52 -24.51 1.05 -9.95
C ARG A 52 -23.13 0.44 -10.22
N VAL A 53 -22.59 0.66 -11.43
CA VAL A 53 -21.28 0.17 -11.84
C VAL A 53 -20.17 0.79 -10.98
N LEU A 54 -20.21 2.11 -10.79
CA LEU A 54 -19.23 2.84 -9.98
C LEU A 54 -19.25 2.41 -8.50
N ASN A 55 -20.43 2.12 -7.95
CA ASN A 55 -20.58 1.63 -6.58
C ASN A 55 -20.08 0.19 -6.38
N ASN A 56 -19.86 -0.55 -7.47
CA ASN A 56 -19.37 -1.92 -7.46
C ASN A 56 -17.89 -2.04 -7.87
N VAL A 57 -17.18 -0.93 -8.02
CA VAL A 57 -15.70 -0.90 -8.07
C VAL A 57 -15.13 -0.28 -6.81
N ASN A 58 -13.87 -0.62 -6.52
CA ASN A 58 -13.11 -0.02 -5.41
C ASN A 58 -12.91 1.49 -5.63
N ARG A 59 -12.60 2.23 -4.56
CA ARG A 59 -12.47 3.69 -4.60
C ARG A 59 -11.39 4.20 -5.56
N VAL A 60 -10.30 3.46 -5.74
CA VAL A 60 -9.21 3.84 -6.66
C VAL A 60 -9.71 3.79 -8.10
N ARG A 61 -10.26 2.65 -8.52
CA ARG A 61 -10.83 2.49 -9.87
C ARG A 61 -12.00 3.42 -10.13
N ARG A 62 -12.86 3.63 -9.12
CA ARG A 62 -13.98 4.58 -9.22
C ARG A 62 -13.50 5.96 -9.67
N ARG A 63 -12.50 6.51 -8.98
CA ARG A 63 -11.92 7.83 -9.32
C ARG A 63 -11.32 7.84 -10.72
N SER A 64 -10.60 6.77 -11.10
CA SER A 64 -10.02 6.66 -12.44
C SER A 64 -11.11 6.64 -13.52
N ILE A 65 -12.17 5.86 -13.32
CA ILE A 65 -13.30 5.76 -14.26
C ILE A 65 -14.06 7.08 -14.34
N GLU A 66 -14.38 7.72 -13.20
CA GLU A 66 -15.06 9.02 -13.15
C GLU A 66 -14.25 10.10 -13.89
N TYR A 67 -12.93 10.12 -13.71
CA TYR A 67 -12.04 11.03 -14.41
C TYR A 67 -12.08 10.81 -15.93
N ILE A 68 -11.92 9.56 -16.38
CA ILE A 68 -11.95 9.21 -17.82
C ILE A 68 -13.32 9.52 -18.43
N LEU A 69 -14.40 9.20 -17.73
CA LEU A 69 -15.77 9.46 -18.16
C LEU A 69 -16.00 10.97 -18.32
N ALA A 70 -15.53 11.79 -17.37
CA ALA A 70 -15.62 13.25 -17.47
C ALA A 70 -14.85 13.81 -18.68
N GLU A 71 -13.68 13.26 -18.99
CA GLU A 71 -12.91 13.65 -20.18
C GLU A 71 -13.63 13.26 -21.48
N TYR A 72 -14.20 12.05 -21.56
CA TYR A 72 -15.00 11.64 -22.71
C TYR A 72 -16.26 12.50 -22.91
N THR A 73 -16.95 12.86 -21.82
CA THR A 73 -18.12 13.75 -21.89
C THR A 73 -17.73 15.14 -22.41
N ARG A 74 -16.64 15.73 -21.91
CA ARG A 74 -16.13 17.02 -22.41
C ARG A 74 -15.76 16.96 -23.90
N PHE A 75 -15.15 15.87 -24.33
CA PHE A 75 -14.83 15.68 -25.73
C PHE A 75 -16.09 15.56 -26.59
N HIS A 76 -17.10 14.82 -26.11
CA HIS A 76 -18.39 14.66 -26.78
C HIS A 76 -19.14 16.00 -26.90
N GLU A 77 -19.13 16.83 -25.86
CA GLU A 77 -19.77 18.16 -25.86
C GLU A 77 -19.08 19.17 -26.78
N SER A 78 -17.76 19.02 -27.00
CA SER A 78 -16.98 19.92 -27.86
C SER A 78 -16.88 19.47 -29.31
N SER A 79 -17.21 18.20 -29.60
CA SER A 79 -17.20 17.63 -30.95
C SER A 79 -18.37 18.15 -31.80
N ALA A 80 -18.09 18.47 -33.06
CA ALA A 80 -19.14 18.78 -34.05
C ALA A 80 -19.93 17.53 -34.48
N ASP A 81 -19.32 16.34 -34.38
CA ASP A 81 -20.03 15.08 -34.52
C ASP A 81 -20.83 14.80 -33.24
N LYS A 82 -22.12 14.51 -33.40
CA LYS A 82 -23.04 14.26 -32.30
C LYS A 82 -22.72 12.95 -31.56
N TYR A 83 -21.95 12.02 -32.17
CA TYR A 83 -21.59 10.74 -31.54
C TYR A 83 -20.22 10.21 -32.00
N PRO A 84 -19.11 10.87 -31.63
CA PRO A 84 -17.77 10.54 -32.15
C PRO A 84 -17.29 9.13 -31.78
N PHE A 85 -17.89 8.49 -30.77
CA PHE A 85 -17.50 7.17 -30.26
C PHE A 85 -18.57 6.09 -30.44
N LEU A 86 -19.63 6.33 -31.23
CA LEU A 86 -20.79 5.41 -31.25
C LEU A 86 -20.40 3.97 -31.61
N LYS A 87 -19.45 3.82 -32.53
CA LYS A 87 -18.99 2.51 -32.98
C LYS A 87 -18.20 1.81 -31.88
N GLU A 88 -17.24 2.51 -31.30
CA GLU A 88 -16.36 2.03 -30.23
C GLU A 88 -17.15 1.67 -28.98
N ILE A 89 -18.15 2.48 -28.61
CA ILE A 89 -19.07 2.20 -27.50
C ILE A 89 -19.80 0.88 -27.74
N LYS A 90 -20.37 0.68 -28.93
CA LYS A 90 -21.07 -0.58 -29.26
C LYS A 90 -20.14 -1.78 -29.23
N GLU A 91 -18.95 -1.67 -29.82
CA GLU A 91 -17.96 -2.76 -29.80
C GLU A 91 -17.53 -3.12 -28.37
N VAL A 92 -17.34 -2.12 -27.51
CA VAL A 92 -17.01 -2.34 -26.10
C VAL A 92 -18.18 -2.92 -25.32
N GLN A 93 -19.41 -2.44 -25.53
CA GLN A 93 -20.61 -2.98 -24.88
C GLN A 93 -20.83 -4.44 -25.27
N GLU A 94 -20.70 -4.79 -26.56
CA GLU A 94 -20.76 -6.18 -27.04
C GLU A 94 -19.67 -7.05 -26.39
N LYS A 95 -18.46 -6.53 -26.23
CA LYS A 95 -17.38 -7.24 -25.52
C LYS A 95 -17.74 -7.50 -24.05
N ILE A 96 -18.34 -6.52 -23.36
CA ILE A 96 -18.82 -6.70 -21.98
C ILE A 96 -19.92 -7.76 -21.94
N LEU A 97 -20.89 -7.72 -22.86
CA LEU A 97 -21.97 -8.71 -22.93
C LEU A 97 -21.45 -10.12 -23.18
N GLY A 98 -20.46 -10.28 -24.07
CA GLY A 98 -19.78 -11.54 -24.29
C GLY A 98 -19.10 -12.08 -23.02
N LEU A 99 -18.52 -11.20 -22.19
CA LEU A 99 -17.95 -11.59 -20.88
C LEU A 99 -19.04 -11.99 -19.88
N VAL A 100 -20.13 -11.24 -19.79
CA VAL A 100 -21.27 -11.59 -18.91
C VAL A 100 -21.80 -12.98 -19.29
N ARG A 101 -22.03 -13.22 -20.59
CA ARG A 101 -22.51 -14.52 -21.08
C ARG A 101 -21.52 -15.65 -20.78
N LYS A 102 -20.22 -15.44 -21.04
CA LYS A 102 -19.14 -16.38 -20.69
C LYS A 102 -19.16 -16.73 -19.20
N TYR A 103 -19.38 -15.75 -18.32
CA TYR A 103 -19.42 -15.99 -16.88
C TYR A 103 -20.73 -16.64 -16.42
N GLU A 104 -21.85 -16.36 -17.06
CA GLU A 104 -23.12 -17.02 -16.78
C GLU A 104 -23.07 -18.50 -17.18
N GLU A 105 -22.57 -18.81 -18.38
CA GLU A 105 -22.41 -20.18 -18.89
C GLU A 105 -21.51 -21.03 -17.98
N ARG A 106 -20.52 -20.39 -17.34
CA ARG A 106 -19.63 -21.03 -16.36
C ARG A 106 -20.20 -21.07 -14.93
N GLY A 107 -21.37 -20.45 -14.70
CA GLY A 107 -22.02 -20.40 -13.39
C GLY A 107 -21.30 -19.52 -12.36
N TYR A 108 -20.52 -18.55 -12.83
CA TYR A 108 -19.85 -17.55 -11.97
C TYR A 108 -20.78 -16.41 -11.57
N ILE A 109 -21.80 -16.11 -12.38
CA ILE A 109 -22.76 -15.05 -12.13
C ILE A 109 -24.19 -15.58 -12.18
N ILE A 110 -25.11 -14.88 -11.53
CA ILE A 110 -26.53 -15.19 -11.49
C ILE A 110 -27.32 -13.97 -11.96
N LEU A 111 -28.17 -14.15 -12.97
CA LEU A 111 -29.13 -13.12 -13.39
C LEU A 111 -30.35 -13.17 -12.47
N ARG A 112 -30.71 -12.05 -11.85
CA ARG A 112 -31.96 -11.92 -11.09
C ARG A 112 -33.15 -11.85 -12.03
N GLN A 113 -34.29 -12.40 -11.62
CA GLN A 113 -35.53 -12.22 -12.37
C GLN A 113 -36.02 -10.77 -12.25
N GLU A 114 -36.51 -10.16 -13.33
CA GLU A 114 -36.93 -8.74 -13.38
C GLU A 114 -37.89 -8.35 -12.25
N LYS A 115 -38.74 -9.27 -11.80
CA LYS A 115 -39.73 -9.02 -10.73
C LYS A 115 -39.10 -8.77 -9.36
N GLU A 116 -37.89 -9.25 -9.11
CA GLU A 116 -37.20 -9.09 -7.82
C GLU A 116 -36.45 -7.76 -7.73
N VAL A 117 -36.12 -7.14 -8.87
CA VAL A 117 -35.30 -5.91 -8.92
C VAL A 117 -36.10 -4.65 -8.54
N LEU A 118 -37.43 -4.67 -8.73
CA LEU A 118 -38.31 -3.52 -8.50
C LEU A 118 -38.69 -3.28 -7.03
N ILE A 119 -38.38 -4.20 -6.10
CA ILE A 119 -38.88 -4.17 -4.72
C ILE A 119 -37.76 -4.11 -3.67
N GLY A 120 -36.49 -4.29 -4.05
CA GLY A 120 -35.37 -4.25 -3.10
C GLY A 120 -34.82 -2.85 -2.88
N ASP A 121 -35.18 -2.23 -1.76
CA ASP A 121 -34.41 -1.13 -1.18
C ASP A 121 -32.94 -1.58 -1.03
N TYR A 122 -32.00 -0.91 -1.72
CA TYR A 122 -30.55 -1.21 -1.74
C TYR A 122 -29.84 -0.98 -0.39
N LYS A 123 -30.58 -0.93 0.72
CA LYS A 123 -30.06 -0.60 2.05
C LYS A 123 -30.08 -1.85 2.94
N GLU A 124 -28.96 -2.07 3.64
CA GLU A 124 -28.85 -2.82 4.92
C GLU A 124 -28.29 -4.24 4.99
N GLU A 125 -28.03 -5.00 3.92
CA GLU A 125 -27.31 -6.28 4.09
C GLU A 125 -25.79 -6.14 4.31
N ARG A 126 -25.24 -4.92 4.24
CA ARG A 126 -23.78 -4.67 4.40
C ARG A 126 -23.26 -4.74 5.85
N GLU A 127 -24.12 -4.77 6.87
CA GLU A 127 -23.69 -4.56 8.27
C GLU A 127 -23.45 -5.83 9.09
N LYS A 128 -23.67 -7.04 8.55
CA LYS A 128 -23.55 -8.30 9.34
C LYS A 128 -22.26 -9.10 9.13
N SER A 129 -21.11 -8.43 9.09
CA SER A 129 -19.80 -9.09 9.31
C SER A 129 -19.27 -8.74 10.70
N GLY A 130 -20.01 -9.19 11.72
CA GLY A 130 -19.80 -8.86 13.14
C GLY A 130 -18.50 -9.38 13.77
N ASP A 131 -17.70 -10.18 13.04
CA ASP A 131 -16.44 -10.74 13.52
C ASP A 131 -15.24 -10.32 12.65
N ARG A 132 -15.32 -9.17 11.97
CA ARG A 132 -14.09 -8.54 11.45
C ARG A 132 -13.31 -8.06 12.66
N GLU A 133 -12.42 -8.90 13.19
CA GLU A 133 -11.35 -8.47 14.09
C GLU A 133 -10.84 -7.13 13.56
N GLU A 134 -10.93 -6.08 14.37
CA GLU A 134 -10.54 -4.75 13.94
C GLU A 134 -9.10 -4.79 13.47
N MET A 135 -8.90 -4.87 12.16
CA MET A 135 -7.56 -4.87 11.62
C MET A 135 -6.90 -3.55 12.02
N GLY A 136 -5.81 -3.68 12.77
CA GLY A 136 -5.01 -2.57 13.23
C GLY A 136 -4.39 -1.81 12.05
N GLU A 137 -3.81 -0.66 12.37
CA GLU A 137 -3.01 0.08 11.39
C GLU A 137 -1.77 -0.71 10.99
N PHE A 138 -1.44 -0.69 9.70
CA PHE A 138 -0.28 -1.37 9.14
C PHE A 138 0.82 -0.38 8.77
N TYR A 139 2.02 -0.64 9.29
CA TYR A 139 3.24 0.11 9.01
C TYR A 139 4.36 -0.87 8.63
N LEU A 140 4.70 -0.96 7.34
CA LEU A 140 5.70 -1.90 6.85
C LEU A 140 7.08 -1.72 7.52
N THR A 141 7.47 -0.49 7.82
CA THR A 141 8.77 -0.17 8.44
C THR A 141 8.87 -0.70 9.87
N LYS A 142 7.74 -0.76 10.60
CA LYS A 142 7.68 -1.19 12.01
C LYS A 142 7.34 -2.67 12.15
N ALA A 143 6.60 -3.23 11.19
CA ALA A 143 6.19 -4.63 11.22
C ALA A 143 7.40 -5.56 11.08
N SER A 144 7.49 -6.57 11.94
CA SER A 144 8.34 -7.74 11.77
C SER A 144 7.86 -8.59 10.59
N PHE A 145 8.70 -9.50 10.09
CA PHE A 145 8.30 -10.45 9.05
C PHE A 145 7.07 -11.27 9.45
N LYS A 146 7.00 -11.67 10.73
CA LYS A 146 5.85 -12.35 11.36
C LYS A 146 4.58 -11.56 11.21
N GLU A 147 4.63 -10.27 11.58
CA GLU A 147 3.46 -9.39 11.56
C GLU A 147 2.99 -9.11 10.14
N ILE A 148 3.90 -8.96 9.17
CA ILE A 148 3.55 -8.84 7.75
C ILE A 148 2.73 -10.06 7.31
N MET A 149 3.19 -11.27 7.61
CA MET A 149 2.47 -12.49 7.23
C MET A 149 1.14 -12.63 7.97
N LYS A 150 1.13 -12.39 9.29
CA LYS A 150 -0.08 -12.47 10.13
C LYS A 150 -1.15 -11.48 9.65
N TYR A 151 -0.74 -10.29 9.22
CA TYR A 151 -1.65 -9.27 8.71
C TYR A 151 -2.19 -9.63 7.31
N TRP A 152 -1.30 -10.01 6.38
CA TRP A 152 -1.67 -10.09 4.97
C TRP A 152 -2.30 -11.42 4.53
N LEU A 153 -2.05 -12.53 5.22
CA LEU A 153 -2.65 -13.82 4.84
C LEU A 153 -4.16 -13.90 5.09
N PRO A 154 -4.71 -13.41 6.22
CA PRO A 154 -6.16 -13.22 6.38
C PRO A 154 -6.74 -12.33 5.28
N VAL A 155 -6.11 -11.18 5.01
CA VAL A 155 -6.52 -10.28 3.92
C VAL A 155 -6.60 -11.00 2.57
N CYS A 156 -5.58 -11.78 2.22
CA CYS A 156 -5.60 -12.54 0.96
C CYS A 156 -6.75 -13.56 0.90
N ARG A 157 -7.16 -14.14 2.04
CA ARG A 157 -8.31 -15.05 2.12
C ARG A 157 -9.62 -14.29 1.95
N GLU A 158 -9.76 -13.15 2.62
CA GLU A 158 -10.95 -12.30 2.56
C GLU A 158 -11.16 -11.75 1.15
N VAL A 159 -10.13 -11.18 0.52
CA VAL A 159 -10.22 -10.61 -0.83
C VAL A 159 -10.65 -11.64 -1.87
N ARG A 160 -10.29 -12.91 -1.67
CA ARG A 160 -10.70 -14.00 -2.56
C ARG A 160 -12.15 -14.45 -2.33
N ARG A 161 -12.66 -14.33 -1.10
CA ARG A 161 -14.02 -14.77 -0.72
C ARG A 161 -15.04 -13.67 -0.91
N GLU A 162 -14.67 -12.45 -0.57
CA GLU A 162 -15.53 -11.28 -0.47
C GLU A 162 -15.39 -10.34 -1.67
N SER A 163 -16.27 -9.35 -1.66
CA SER A 163 -16.28 -8.23 -2.60
C SER A 163 -14.96 -7.46 -2.60
N PRO A 164 -14.52 -6.90 -3.75
CA PRO A 164 -13.39 -5.98 -3.80
C PRO A 164 -13.54 -4.72 -2.94
N LEU A 165 -14.74 -4.44 -2.41
CA LEU A 165 -14.97 -3.34 -1.47
C LEU A 165 -14.24 -3.52 -0.12
N VAL A 166 -13.89 -4.76 0.25
CA VAL A 166 -13.04 -5.02 1.44
C VAL A 166 -11.67 -4.34 1.30
N LEU A 167 -11.19 -4.18 0.06
CA LEU A 167 -9.91 -3.56 -0.23
C LEU A 167 -9.88 -2.06 0.14
N ASP A 168 -11.03 -1.38 0.09
CA ASP A 168 -11.10 0.02 0.51
C ASP A 168 -10.88 0.16 2.02
N ALA A 169 -11.49 -0.72 2.82
CA ALA A 169 -11.28 -0.76 4.27
C ALA A 169 -9.82 -1.08 4.61
N ILE A 170 -9.19 -2.02 3.90
CA ILE A 170 -7.77 -2.35 4.07
C ILE A 170 -6.89 -1.15 3.72
N MET A 171 -7.17 -0.47 2.61
CA MET A 171 -6.40 0.69 2.14
C MET A 171 -6.36 1.83 3.17
N ASP A 172 -7.43 2.04 3.93
CA ASP A 172 -7.48 3.06 4.99
C ASP A 172 -6.64 2.69 6.23
N LYS A 173 -6.34 1.40 6.42
CA LYS A 173 -5.48 0.88 7.49
C LYS A 173 -4.00 0.92 7.15
N ILE A 174 -3.63 0.99 5.87
CA ILE A 174 -2.23 1.11 5.44
C ILE A 174 -1.76 2.56 5.60
N LYS A 175 -0.79 2.78 6.49
CA LYS A 175 -0.31 4.11 6.84
C LYS A 175 1.03 4.46 6.24
N ASP A 176 1.87 3.48 5.90
CA ASP A 176 3.17 3.79 5.30
C ASP A 176 3.06 4.12 3.79
N PRO A 177 3.80 5.12 3.28
CA PRO A 177 3.66 5.60 1.91
C PRO A 177 4.00 4.57 0.83
N PHE A 178 4.97 3.68 1.08
CA PHE A 178 5.39 2.67 0.11
C PHE A 178 4.27 1.64 -0.10
N SER A 179 3.78 1.06 0.99
CA SER A 179 2.75 0.03 0.96
C SER A 179 1.45 0.57 0.41
N ARG A 180 1.07 1.80 0.82
CA ARG A 180 -0.14 2.45 0.32
C ARG A 180 -0.08 2.66 -1.18
N TYR A 181 1.01 3.23 -1.68
CA TYR A 181 1.21 3.47 -3.11
C TYR A 181 1.12 2.17 -3.92
N LEU A 182 1.82 1.13 -3.49
CA LEU A 182 1.84 -0.13 -4.23
C LEU A 182 0.50 -0.88 -4.16
N PHE A 183 -0.20 -0.76 -3.03
CA PHE A 183 -1.53 -1.31 -2.87
C PHE A 183 -2.54 -0.57 -3.76
N GLU A 184 -2.51 0.76 -3.81
CA GLU A 184 -3.34 1.56 -4.72
C GLU A 184 -3.14 1.13 -6.19
N MET A 185 -1.88 0.94 -6.63
CA MET A 185 -1.59 0.39 -7.96
C MET A 185 -2.14 -1.02 -8.19
N THR A 186 -2.19 -1.84 -7.14
CA THR A 186 -2.75 -3.20 -7.21
C THR A 186 -4.26 -3.16 -7.43
N LEU A 187 -4.94 -2.19 -6.81
CA LEU A 187 -6.37 -1.97 -6.94
C LEU A 187 -6.76 -1.34 -8.27
N ASP A 188 -5.85 -0.61 -8.90
CA ASP A 188 -6.04 0.01 -10.20
C ASP A 188 -5.76 -0.95 -11.37
N ASP A 189 -5.94 -0.48 -12.60
CA ASP A 189 -5.75 -1.28 -13.83
C ASP A 189 -4.29 -1.33 -14.32
N CYS A 190 -3.37 -1.29 -13.36
CA CYS A 190 -1.96 -1.52 -13.64
C CYS A 190 -1.70 -3.01 -13.91
N SER A 191 -0.93 -3.28 -14.97
CA SER A 191 -0.39 -4.62 -15.23
C SER A 191 0.63 -5.04 -14.16
N ALA A 192 0.84 -6.34 -13.99
CA ALA A 192 1.86 -6.86 -13.09
C ALA A 192 3.27 -6.31 -13.38
N GLY A 193 3.60 -6.08 -14.66
CA GLY A 193 4.87 -5.48 -15.07
C GLY A 193 5.01 -4.02 -14.62
N GLN A 194 3.95 -3.23 -14.75
CA GLN A 194 3.92 -1.85 -14.25
C GLN A 194 4.07 -1.80 -12.72
N ILE A 195 3.37 -2.69 -11.99
CA ILE A 195 3.48 -2.81 -10.53
C ILE A 195 4.94 -3.07 -10.13
N VAL A 196 5.63 -4.03 -10.77
CA VAL A 196 7.04 -4.34 -10.47
C VAL A 196 7.96 -3.15 -10.77
N SER A 197 7.79 -2.52 -11.93
CA SER A 197 8.60 -1.36 -12.34
C SER A 197 8.46 -0.19 -11.36
N GLU A 198 7.23 0.16 -11.01
CA GLU A 198 6.97 1.26 -10.07
C GLU A 198 7.35 0.91 -8.63
N ALA A 199 7.15 -0.34 -8.20
CA ALA A 199 7.65 -0.83 -6.91
C ALA A 199 9.16 -0.66 -6.81
N GLU A 200 9.90 -0.98 -7.88
CA GLU A 200 11.35 -0.83 -7.90
C GLU A 200 11.78 0.64 -7.77
N LYS A 201 11.17 1.53 -8.56
CA LYS A 201 11.45 2.98 -8.49
C LYS A 201 11.16 3.52 -7.09
N LYS A 202 9.97 3.24 -6.56
CA LYS A 202 9.56 3.72 -5.24
C LYS A 202 10.44 3.13 -4.13
N ARG A 203 10.77 1.85 -4.20
CA ARG A 203 11.70 1.19 -3.26
C ARG A 203 13.07 1.87 -3.25
N ARG A 204 13.64 2.18 -4.40
CA ARG A 204 14.94 2.90 -4.46
C ARG A 204 14.86 4.27 -3.77
N SER A 205 13.80 5.04 -4.01
CA SER A 205 13.60 6.34 -3.34
C SER A 205 13.48 6.18 -1.83
N VAL A 206 12.64 5.26 -1.34
CA VAL A 206 12.45 5.07 0.10
C VAL A 206 13.72 4.55 0.77
N LEU A 207 14.45 3.62 0.14
CA LEU A 207 15.73 3.14 0.66
C LEU A 207 16.79 4.26 0.68
N TYR A 208 16.83 5.10 -0.36
CA TYR A 208 17.73 6.24 -0.38
C TYR A 208 17.45 7.22 0.76
N GLU A 209 16.18 7.60 0.95
CA GLU A 209 15.74 8.49 2.04
C GLU A 209 16.03 7.90 3.43
N SER A 210 15.67 6.63 3.65
CA SER A 210 15.92 5.93 4.92
C SER A 210 17.42 5.81 5.21
N GLY A 211 18.20 5.44 4.20
CA GLY A 211 19.64 5.28 4.33
C GLY A 211 20.36 6.60 4.59
N ARG A 212 19.92 7.69 3.96
CA ARG A 212 20.41 9.06 4.23
C ARG A 212 20.07 9.47 5.67
N ARG A 213 18.86 9.18 6.15
CA ARG A 213 18.45 9.49 7.53
C ARG A 213 19.30 8.77 8.57
N LEU A 214 19.53 7.47 8.38
CA LEU A 214 20.43 6.70 9.26
C LEU A 214 21.89 7.21 9.18
N GLU A 215 22.32 7.72 8.01
CA GLU A 215 23.63 8.35 7.87
C GLU A 215 23.75 9.63 8.69
N MET A 216 22.74 10.52 8.63
CA MET A 216 22.71 11.73 9.44
C MET A 216 22.83 11.41 10.93
N MET A 217 22.02 10.45 11.40
CA MET A 217 22.07 9.97 12.78
C MET A 217 23.46 9.45 13.14
N ARG A 218 24.09 8.64 12.27
CA ARG A 218 25.45 8.11 12.51
C ARG A 218 26.48 9.23 12.64
N ILE A 219 26.46 10.20 11.71
CA ILE A 219 27.36 11.37 11.74
C ILE A 219 27.12 12.20 13.01
N GLY A 220 25.87 12.35 13.43
CA GLY A 220 25.49 13.02 14.67
C GLY A 220 26.05 12.35 15.92
N ILE A 221 25.89 11.03 16.04
CA ILE A 221 26.43 10.25 17.17
C ILE A 221 27.96 10.32 17.21
N ARG A 222 28.61 10.19 16.06
CA ARG A 222 30.06 10.34 15.99
C ARG A 222 30.50 11.75 16.42
N GLY A 223 29.81 12.78 15.94
CA GLY A 223 30.06 14.17 16.34
C GLY A 223 29.86 14.40 17.84
N LEU A 224 28.88 13.73 18.45
CA LEU A 224 28.69 13.73 19.90
C LEU A 224 29.89 13.13 20.64
N GLY A 225 30.33 11.93 20.24
CA GLY A 225 31.46 11.24 20.87
C GLY A 225 32.79 11.99 20.68
N ASP A 226 33.01 12.60 19.52
CA ASP A 226 34.22 13.39 19.22
C ASP A 226 34.19 14.78 19.88
N GLY A 227 33.06 15.22 20.43
CA GLY A 227 32.88 16.58 20.94
C GLY A 227 33.01 17.62 19.83
N ASP A 228 32.48 17.34 18.64
CA ASP A 228 32.58 18.18 17.45
C ASP A 228 32.07 19.61 17.73
N ASN A 229 32.59 20.56 16.95
CA ASN A 229 32.00 21.90 16.92
C ASN A 229 30.60 21.82 16.27
N PRO A 230 29.52 22.25 16.96
CA PRO A 230 28.15 22.13 16.45
C PRO A 230 27.93 22.78 15.07
N TYR A 231 28.60 23.90 14.78
CA TYR A 231 28.50 24.58 13.49
C TYR A 231 29.19 23.78 12.37
N LEU A 232 30.34 23.15 12.65
CA LEU A 232 31.00 22.27 11.69
C LEU A 232 30.19 20.99 11.45
N LEU A 233 29.62 20.40 12.51
CA LEU A 233 28.74 19.23 12.38
C LEU A 233 27.53 19.54 11.51
N MET A 234 26.87 20.68 11.74
CA MET A 234 25.74 21.14 10.94
C MET A 234 26.14 21.31 9.46
N LYS A 235 27.33 21.88 9.15
CA LYS A 235 27.83 21.95 7.77
C LYS A 235 28.01 20.57 7.15
N LYS A 236 28.56 19.60 7.89
CA LYS A 236 28.69 18.20 7.44
C LYS A 236 27.31 17.60 7.15
N LEU A 237 26.33 17.79 8.04
CA LEU A 237 24.97 17.27 7.86
C LEU A 237 24.25 17.92 6.67
N ASN A 238 24.37 19.24 6.50
CA ASN A 238 23.78 19.96 5.37
C ASN A 238 24.37 19.52 4.02
N SER A 239 25.63 19.07 3.99
CA SER A 239 26.25 18.57 2.75
C SER A 239 25.58 17.31 2.19
N LEU A 240 24.75 16.62 2.99
CA LEU A 240 23.92 15.50 2.55
C LEU A 240 22.67 15.95 1.75
N PHE A 241 22.40 17.26 1.68
CA PHE A 241 21.24 17.88 1.05
C PHE A 241 21.66 18.98 0.06
N PRO A 242 22.10 18.62 -1.15
CA PRO A 242 22.53 19.61 -2.14
C PRO A 242 21.41 20.60 -2.53
N ASP A 243 20.15 20.18 -2.42
CA ASP A 243 18.98 20.97 -2.85
C ASP A 243 18.33 21.79 -1.71
N ALA A 244 18.83 21.70 -0.47
CA ALA A 244 18.26 22.42 0.66
C ALA A 244 19.04 23.73 0.94
N PRO A 245 18.50 24.92 0.62
CA PRO A 245 19.14 26.20 0.92
C PRO A 245 18.94 26.56 2.40
N LEU A 246 19.47 25.75 3.32
CA LEU A 246 19.54 26.13 4.73
C LEU A 246 20.79 27.00 4.90
N THR A 247 20.62 28.30 5.13
CA THR A 247 21.73 29.16 5.54
C THR A 247 22.19 28.70 6.92
N ALA A 248 23.38 28.09 6.94
CA ALA A 248 24.00 27.50 8.12
C ALA A 248 23.95 28.47 9.33
N GLU A 249 24.26 29.75 9.15
CA GLU A 249 24.30 30.71 10.26
C GLU A 249 22.94 30.88 10.97
N ALA A 250 21.87 31.20 10.25
CA ALA A 250 20.55 31.45 10.84
C ALA A 250 20.00 30.20 11.55
N PHE A 251 20.23 29.04 10.94
CA PHE A 251 19.82 27.76 11.50
C PHE A 251 20.57 27.40 12.77
N PHE A 252 21.87 27.71 12.84
CA PHE A 252 22.69 27.46 14.02
C PHE A 252 22.26 28.32 15.20
N GLU A 253 22.04 29.62 14.99
CA GLU A 253 21.60 30.53 16.05
C GLU A 253 20.26 30.08 16.66
N GLU A 254 19.31 29.69 15.82
CA GLU A 254 18.00 29.18 16.26
C GLU A 254 18.15 27.89 17.08
N THR A 255 18.97 26.96 16.58
CA THR A 255 19.10 25.61 17.15
C THR A 255 19.90 25.59 18.45
N SER A 256 20.91 26.45 18.59
CA SER A 256 21.78 26.51 19.77
C SER A 256 21.06 26.82 21.08
N ARG A 257 19.84 27.36 21.00
CA ARG A 257 18.98 27.73 22.15
C ARG A 257 17.85 26.74 22.42
N GLN A 258 17.68 25.73 21.56
CA GLN A 258 16.58 24.76 21.66
C GLN A 258 17.00 23.56 22.50
N GLU A 259 16.08 23.10 23.34
CA GLU A 259 16.22 21.81 24.02
C GLU A 259 16.12 20.67 22.99
N PRO A 260 17.01 19.66 23.04
CA PRO A 260 16.93 18.52 22.15
C PRO A 260 15.61 17.77 22.38
N LYS A 261 14.99 17.32 21.29
CA LYS A 261 13.81 16.44 21.33
C LYS A 261 14.21 15.02 20.93
N PRO A 262 13.47 13.99 21.39
CA PRO A 262 13.68 12.63 20.93
C PRO A 262 13.56 12.54 19.40
N ILE A 263 14.56 11.95 18.74
CA ILE A 263 14.58 11.86 17.28
C ILE A 263 13.66 10.71 16.87
N THR A 264 12.55 11.02 16.19
CA THR A 264 11.53 10.03 15.80
C THR A 264 11.42 9.88 14.28
N ASP A 265 10.81 8.79 13.82
CA ASP A 265 10.58 8.54 12.39
C ASP A 265 9.67 9.58 11.72
N ALA A 266 8.85 10.28 12.51
CA ALA A 266 7.89 11.28 12.03
C ALA A 266 8.56 12.62 11.68
N MET A 267 9.79 12.85 12.17
CA MET A 267 10.51 14.10 11.90
C MET A 267 10.92 14.20 10.43
N ASN A 268 10.88 15.41 9.90
CA ASN A 268 11.51 15.70 8.62
C ASN A 268 13.04 15.81 8.78
N ASP A 269 13.77 15.76 7.66
CA ASP A 269 15.24 15.71 7.72
C ASP A 269 15.85 16.98 8.34
N GLY A 270 15.23 18.16 8.15
CA GLY A 270 15.66 19.40 8.80
C GLY A 270 15.49 19.36 10.32
N GLU A 271 14.37 18.83 10.81
CA GLU A 271 14.14 18.63 12.24
C GLU A 271 15.14 17.64 12.85
N VAL A 272 15.49 16.57 12.12
CA VAL A 272 16.54 15.64 12.56
C VAL A 272 17.87 16.37 12.71
N ILE A 273 18.28 17.19 11.73
CA ILE A 273 19.52 17.97 11.80
C ILE A 273 19.49 18.96 12.96
N LYS A 274 18.38 19.72 13.15
CA LYS A 274 18.22 20.64 14.29
C LYS A 274 18.43 19.90 15.60
N ASN A 275 17.74 18.77 15.79
CA ASN A 275 17.84 18.02 17.03
C ASN A 275 19.26 17.49 17.24
N ILE A 276 19.90 16.88 16.24
CA ILE A 276 21.30 16.41 16.35
C ILE A 276 22.23 17.54 16.84
N VAL A 277 22.13 18.72 16.24
CA VAL A 277 22.96 19.88 16.63
C VAL A 277 22.61 20.34 18.05
N ALA A 278 21.34 20.34 18.44
CA ALA A 278 20.89 20.63 19.80
C ALA A 278 21.46 19.64 20.83
N TYR A 279 21.51 18.33 20.52
CA TYR A 279 22.17 17.33 21.37
C TYR A 279 23.65 17.68 21.58
N VAL A 280 24.38 18.05 20.51
CA VAL A 280 25.81 18.39 20.63
C VAL A 280 26.01 19.68 21.42
N CYS A 281 25.18 20.69 21.19
CA CYS A 281 25.19 21.91 22.00
C CYS A 281 24.97 21.58 23.48
N LYS A 282 23.92 20.81 23.81
CA LYS A 282 23.59 20.43 25.19
C LYS A 282 24.74 19.66 25.85
N ALA A 283 25.30 18.67 25.16
CA ALA A 283 26.44 17.89 25.64
C ALA A 283 27.66 18.76 25.99
N ARG A 284 27.92 19.80 25.21
CA ARG A 284 29.05 20.71 25.43
C ARG A 284 28.83 21.67 26.60
N HIS A 285 27.58 22.07 26.86
CA HIS A 285 27.27 23.01 27.94
C HIS A 285 27.08 22.30 29.29
N GLU A 286 26.44 21.14 29.29
CA GLU A 286 25.98 20.46 30.51
C GLU A 286 26.64 19.09 30.73
N GLY A 287 27.49 18.66 29.80
CA GLY A 287 28.13 17.34 29.81
C GLY A 287 27.31 16.28 29.08
N ILE A 288 27.96 15.22 28.61
CA ILE A 288 27.31 14.18 27.79
C ILE A 288 26.27 13.35 28.56
N LEU A 289 26.44 13.19 29.87
CA LEU A 289 25.56 12.36 30.70
C LEU A 289 24.12 12.87 30.76
N ILE A 290 23.90 14.19 30.60
CA ILE A 290 22.54 14.75 30.60
C ILE A 290 21.68 14.20 29.46
N LEU A 291 22.31 13.73 28.38
CA LEU A 291 21.62 13.25 27.19
C LEU A 291 20.88 11.94 27.41
N GLU A 292 21.20 11.18 28.45
CA GLU A 292 20.49 9.94 28.80
C GLU A 292 18.98 10.20 29.00
N THR A 293 18.62 11.36 29.56
CA THR A 293 17.21 11.77 29.77
C THR A 293 16.42 11.98 28.48
N TYR A 294 17.10 12.13 27.33
CA TYR A 294 16.48 12.34 26.02
C TYR A 294 16.53 11.08 25.13
N ALA A 295 17.13 10.00 25.63
CA ALA A 295 17.23 8.72 24.93
C ALA A 295 15.85 8.06 24.76
N GLU A 296 14.97 8.22 25.76
CA GLU A 296 13.62 7.70 25.74
C GLU A 296 12.76 8.37 24.64
N GLY A 297 11.97 7.56 23.93
CA GLY A 297 11.10 8.03 22.85
C GLY A 297 11.80 8.27 21.50
N SER A 298 13.14 8.15 21.43
CA SER A 298 13.88 8.22 20.17
C SER A 298 13.77 6.91 19.38
N THR A 299 14.11 6.95 18.09
CA THR A 299 14.24 5.74 17.27
C THR A 299 15.25 4.78 17.90
N PRO A 300 15.06 3.45 17.79
CA PRO A 300 16.00 2.48 18.35
C PRO A 300 17.44 2.66 17.87
N TYR A 301 17.63 3.08 16.61
CA TYR A 301 18.94 3.34 16.03
C TYR A 301 19.65 4.53 16.67
N TRP A 302 18.94 5.67 16.82
CA TRP A 302 19.49 6.85 17.50
C TRP A 302 19.75 6.58 18.98
N ASN A 303 18.78 5.97 19.67
CA ASN A 303 18.88 5.65 21.09
C ASN A 303 20.12 4.79 21.39
N GLN A 304 20.31 3.70 20.62
CA GLN A 304 21.49 2.84 20.76
C GLN A 304 22.81 3.62 20.60
N GLY A 305 22.92 4.46 19.57
CA GLY A 305 24.11 5.27 19.35
C GLY A 305 24.34 6.33 20.43
N LEU A 306 23.26 6.94 20.92
CA LEU A 306 23.31 7.94 21.99
C LEU A 306 23.84 7.31 23.28
N LEU A 307 23.31 6.15 23.67
CA LEU A 307 23.76 5.42 24.85
C LEU A 307 25.23 4.99 24.74
N MET A 308 25.69 4.52 23.57
CA MET A 308 27.12 4.25 23.35
C MET A 308 28.00 5.49 23.59
N ALA A 309 27.56 6.65 23.11
CA ALA A 309 28.28 7.90 23.32
C ALA A 309 28.29 8.31 24.80
N VAL A 310 27.15 8.19 25.50
CA VAL A 310 27.02 8.47 26.95
C VAL A 310 27.90 7.53 27.78
N ASP A 311 27.96 6.25 27.42
CA ASP A 311 28.79 5.23 28.05
C ASP A 311 30.30 5.42 27.79
N GLY A 312 30.67 6.39 26.94
CA GLY A 312 32.06 6.72 26.64
C GLY A 312 32.75 5.73 25.68
N TRP A 313 31.98 5.08 24.80
CA TRP A 313 32.56 4.25 23.74
C TRP A 313 33.49 5.09 22.86
N MET A 314 34.56 4.46 22.37
CA MET A 314 35.43 5.10 21.38
C MET A 314 34.62 5.43 20.12
N PRO A 315 34.66 6.68 19.60
CA PRO A 315 33.81 7.11 18.50
C PRO A 315 33.94 6.26 17.22
N LEU A 316 35.12 5.71 16.96
CA LEU A 316 35.37 4.83 15.80
C LEU A 316 34.66 3.48 15.94
N ASP A 317 34.69 2.88 17.13
CA ASP A 317 34.03 1.59 17.38
C ASP A 317 32.51 1.75 17.33
N ALA A 318 31.98 2.83 17.91
CA ALA A 318 30.55 3.16 17.82
C ALA A 318 30.11 3.41 16.37
N ASP A 319 30.91 4.12 15.56
CA ASP A 319 30.63 4.35 14.13
C ASP A 319 30.59 3.03 13.34
N GLU A 320 31.51 2.10 13.60
CA GLU A 320 31.52 0.78 12.96
C GLU A 320 30.27 -0.04 13.31
N VAL A 321 29.90 -0.08 14.59
CA VAL A 321 28.68 -0.78 15.04
C VAL A 321 27.43 -0.20 14.39
N LEU A 322 27.30 1.14 14.40
CA LEU A 322 26.16 1.81 13.77
C LEU A 322 26.13 1.63 12.25
N LYS A 323 27.29 1.63 11.58
CA LYS A 323 27.39 1.34 10.15
C LYS A 323 26.89 -0.07 9.82
N ASN A 324 27.28 -1.07 10.62
CA ASN A 324 26.79 -2.44 10.48
C ASN A 324 25.29 -2.55 10.76
N LYS A 325 24.80 -1.89 11.82
CA LYS A 325 23.38 -1.84 12.16
C LYS A 325 22.55 -1.17 11.07
N LYS A 326 23.03 -0.06 10.50
CA LYS A 326 22.41 0.63 9.36
C LYS A 326 22.28 -0.33 8.19
N LYS A 327 23.35 -1.03 7.81
CA LYS A 327 23.31 -2.01 6.72
C LYS A 327 22.23 -3.08 6.97
N ALA A 328 22.20 -3.65 8.18
CA ALA A 328 21.20 -4.67 8.54
C ALA A 328 19.76 -4.13 8.44
N LEU A 329 19.49 -2.93 8.96
CA LEU A 329 18.16 -2.30 8.86
C LEU A 329 17.75 -2.01 7.41
N MET A 330 18.70 -1.59 6.57
CA MET A 330 18.44 -1.34 5.15
C MET A 330 18.14 -2.62 4.38
N ASP A 331 18.90 -3.68 4.63
CA ASP A 331 18.69 -5.00 4.03
C ASP A 331 17.34 -5.58 4.47
N GLU A 332 17.00 -5.48 5.76
CA GLU A 332 15.71 -5.89 6.31
C GLU A 332 14.54 -5.13 5.65
N LEU A 333 14.63 -3.81 5.58
CA LEU A 333 13.60 -2.98 4.94
C LEU A 333 13.42 -3.35 3.45
N GLN A 334 14.51 -3.59 2.73
CA GLN A 334 14.46 -4.02 1.33
C GLN A 334 13.73 -5.36 1.18
N ILE A 335 13.98 -6.32 2.08
CA ILE A 335 13.29 -7.62 2.09
C ILE A 335 11.80 -7.42 2.36
N LYS A 336 11.43 -6.64 3.38
CA LYS A 336 10.02 -6.34 3.70
C LYS A 336 9.28 -5.72 2.51
N MET A 337 9.91 -4.77 1.81
CA MET A 337 9.34 -4.18 0.60
C MET A 337 9.14 -5.19 -0.54
N LYS A 338 10.09 -6.13 -0.73
CA LYS A 338 9.94 -7.21 -1.71
C LYS A 338 8.85 -8.21 -1.32
N MET A 339 8.70 -8.52 -0.03
CA MET A 339 7.59 -9.33 0.47
C MET A 339 6.25 -8.67 0.18
N PHE A 340 6.14 -7.38 0.48
CA PHE A 340 4.93 -6.60 0.18
C PHE A 340 4.61 -6.55 -1.31
N GLU A 341 5.63 -6.38 -2.17
CA GLU A 341 5.48 -6.47 -3.62
C GLU A 341 4.90 -7.83 -4.06
N LYS A 342 5.36 -8.95 -3.46
CA LYS A 342 4.80 -10.28 -3.74
C LYS A 342 3.36 -10.43 -3.26
N ILE A 343 2.97 -9.81 -2.14
CA ILE A 343 1.58 -9.78 -1.69
C ILE A 343 0.72 -9.05 -2.72
N CYS A 344 1.11 -7.84 -3.12
CA CYS A 344 0.41 -7.05 -4.14
C CYS A 344 0.24 -7.82 -5.46
N LEU A 345 1.31 -8.43 -5.97
CA LEU A 345 1.24 -9.25 -7.19
C LEU A 345 0.38 -10.50 -7.01
N GLY A 346 0.42 -11.13 -5.84
CA GLY A 346 -0.41 -12.28 -5.50
C GLY A 346 -1.89 -11.92 -5.48
N LEU A 347 -2.24 -10.79 -4.86
CA LEU A 347 -3.59 -10.25 -4.85
C LEU A 347 -4.06 -9.89 -6.27
N LYS A 348 -3.21 -9.21 -7.07
CA LYS A 348 -3.56 -8.83 -8.44
C LYS A 348 -3.92 -10.03 -9.31
N ARG A 349 -3.17 -11.12 -9.16
CA ARG A 349 -3.35 -12.37 -9.92
C ARG A 349 -4.38 -13.33 -9.31
N GLY A 350 -5.05 -12.95 -8.23
CA GLY A 350 -5.97 -13.83 -7.52
C GLY A 350 -5.32 -15.12 -7.02
N LEU A 351 -4.03 -15.09 -6.64
CA LEU A 351 -3.33 -16.29 -6.20
C LEU A 351 -3.95 -16.86 -4.91
N ASN A 352 -3.89 -18.18 -4.78
CA ASN A 352 -4.28 -18.83 -3.54
C ASN A 352 -3.39 -18.32 -2.38
N PRO A 353 -3.97 -17.96 -1.21
CA PRO A 353 -3.22 -17.49 -0.04
C PRO A 353 -2.06 -18.42 0.37
N ARG A 354 -2.18 -19.73 0.14
CA ARG A 354 -1.10 -20.70 0.36
C ARG A 354 0.11 -20.46 -0.54
N LEU A 355 -0.10 -20.10 -1.81
CA LEU A 355 0.98 -19.76 -2.74
C LEU A 355 1.66 -18.45 -2.34
N ILE A 356 0.87 -17.47 -1.88
CA ILE A 356 1.42 -16.22 -1.33
C ILE A 356 2.25 -16.53 -0.08
N HIS A 357 1.74 -17.35 0.84
CA HIS A 357 2.48 -17.81 2.02
C HIS A 357 3.82 -18.46 1.67
N MET A 358 3.83 -19.40 0.71
CA MET A 358 5.05 -20.05 0.23
C MET A 358 6.04 -19.05 -0.38
N ALA A 359 5.55 -18.09 -1.18
CA ALA A 359 6.38 -17.04 -1.74
C ALA A 359 6.98 -16.13 -0.64
N LEU A 360 6.21 -15.80 0.40
CA LEU A 360 6.69 -15.00 1.53
C LEU A 360 7.73 -15.75 2.37
N ASN A 361 7.53 -17.04 2.63
CA ASN A 361 8.50 -17.87 3.35
C ASN A 361 9.84 -17.99 2.62
N SER A 362 9.88 -17.81 1.29
CA SER A 362 11.15 -17.84 0.54
C SER A 362 12.10 -16.67 0.86
N PHE A 363 11.60 -15.62 1.53
CA PHE A 363 12.42 -14.51 1.99
C PHE A 363 13.03 -14.73 3.39
N LEU A 364 12.62 -15.79 4.09
CA LEU A 364 12.96 -16.02 5.48
C LEU A 364 14.01 -17.12 5.60
N THR A 365 14.91 -17.00 6.58
CA THR A 365 15.83 -18.08 6.95
C THR A 365 15.06 -19.17 7.71
N GLU A 366 15.65 -20.35 7.88
CA GLU A 366 14.97 -21.50 8.51
C GLU A 366 14.46 -21.19 9.92
N GLU A 367 15.20 -20.39 10.69
CA GLU A 367 14.83 -19.95 12.04
C GLU A 367 13.54 -19.10 12.06
N TYR A 368 13.19 -18.51 10.92
CA TYR A 368 12.00 -17.68 10.76
C TYR A 368 10.97 -18.31 9.82
N LYS A 369 11.14 -19.56 9.37
CA LYS A 369 10.13 -20.25 8.56
C LYS A 369 8.88 -20.52 9.40
N PHE A 370 7.72 -20.22 8.82
CA PHE A 370 6.43 -20.23 9.51
C PHE A 370 5.67 -21.54 9.32
N ASP A 371 6.26 -22.65 9.75
CA ASP A 371 5.56 -23.94 9.71
C ASP A 371 4.54 -24.08 10.87
N ASP A 372 4.70 -23.30 11.95
CA ASP A 372 3.92 -23.46 13.20
C ASP A 372 2.78 -22.44 13.41
N LEU A 373 2.71 -21.35 12.63
CA LEU A 373 1.81 -20.22 12.95
C LEU A 373 0.33 -20.48 12.68
N PHE A 374 0.05 -21.36 11.73
CA PHE A 374 -1.27 -21.88 11.50
C PHE A 374 -1.09 -23.37 11.71
N GLY A 375 -1.23 -23.84 12.97
CA GLY A 375 -1.07 -25.26 13.29
C GLY A 375 -1.72 -26.07 12.17
N ALA A 376 -1.00 -27.07 11.63
CA ALA A 376 -1.23 -27.67 10.31
C ALA A 376 -2.71 -28.02 9.97
N GLN A 377 -3.58 -28.09 10.97
CA GLN A 377 -5.02 -28.23 10.88
C GLN A 377 -5.79 -27.01 10.33
N GLU A 378 -5.39 -25.75 10.56
CA GLU A 378 -6.14 -24.58 10.05
C GLU A 378 -5.90 -24.32 8.55
N ILE A 379 -4.73 -24.68 8.02
CA ILE A 379 -4.44 -24.55 6.58
C ILE A 379 -5.17 -25.65 5.78
N VAL A 380 -5.42 -26.82 6.38
CA VAL A 380 -6.05 -27.97 5.72
C VAL A 380 -7.57 -28.03 5.97
N GLY A 381 -8.07 -27.48 7.08
CA GLY A 381 -9.45 -27.64 7.55
C GLY A 381 -10.55 -26.83 6.85
N GLY A 382 -10.25 -26.17 5.73
CA GLY A 382 -11.24 -25.41 4.94
C GLY A 382 -11.49 -25.97 3.54
N ALA A 383 -11.04 -27.18 3.26
CA ALA A 383 -11.54 -27.95 2.11
C ALA A 383 -12.84 -28.63 2.54
N ASP A 384 -13.93 -27.87 2.61
CA ASP A 384 -15.26 -28.45 2.58
C ASP A 384 -15.35 -29.33 1.34
N ALA A 385 -15.39 -30.63 1.57
CA ALA A 385 -15.55 -31.66 0.54
C ALA A 385 -16.90 -31.56 -0.19
N GLU A 386 -17.77 -30.60 0.16
CA GLU A 386 -19.09 -30.44 -0.46
C GLU A 386 -19.17 -29.35 -1.54
N HIS A 387 -18.14 -28.51 -1.74
CA HIS A 387 -18.17 -27.48 -2.79
C HIS A 387 -16.88 -27.44 -3.62
N GLN A 388 -16.32 -28.60 -3.95
CA GLN A 388 -15.43 -28.69 -5.13
C GLN A 388 -16.27 -28.50 -6.40
N ARG A 389 -16.66 -27.26 -6.69
CA ARG A 389 -16.82 -26.86 -8.10
C ARG A 389 -15.44 -26.98 -8.73
N PRO A 390 -15.30 -27.65 -9.87
CA PRO A 390 -14.00 -27.86 -10.48
C PRO A 390 -13.38 -26.50 -10.82
N LEU A 391 -12.15 -26.29 -10.36
CA LEU A 391 -11.31 -25.17 -10.79
C LEU A 391 -10.89 -25.44 -12.24
N PHE A 392 -11.60 -24.84 -13.19
CA PHE A 392 -11.21 -24.68 -14.59
C PHE A 392 -11.47 -23.25 -15.07
#